data_AF-A0A2H4SH86-F1
#
_entry.id   AF-A0A2H4SH86-F1
#
_cell.length_a   1.000
_cell.length_b   1.000
_cell.length_c   1.000
_cell.angle_alpha   90.00
_cell.angle_beta   90.00
_cell.angle_gamma   90.00
#
_symmetry.space_group_name_H-M   'P 1'
#
loop_
_entity.id
_entity.type
_entity.pdbx_description
1 polymer ?
#
loop_
_entity_poly.entity_id
_entity_poly.type
_entity_poly.pdbx_seq_one_letter_code
_entity_poly.pdbx_strand_id
1 'polypeptide(L)'
;MAFLDAFKFGNDLWDPSRRYETSWLLPPWLFFACRALFSLYAFTDLFFTLAWACTHDAVGGCQTARRSFSYFTVLTYWGLAFYLAVAAAHTLSYMLRSGRDSLLARLPRPLQALHALFYTSVVTLPFLVTIVYWSILYAGRGFPSTYDAWSNASEHALNSAFALFELVLARTAPPPWVHALWLIVILLGYLAVAFVTLADQGWYTYSFLDHDSVGGRGYVAAYVLGIAVGILVIFAVVWGLIHLRVWVTEKKLGMEGKFVRGTHQGVDHNSEQRSKEQTAQSFV
;
A
#
# COMPACT_ATOMS: atom_id res chain seq x y z
N MET A 1 -14.64 -11.61 -23.25
CA MET A 1 -15.57 -11.63 -22.10
C MET A 1 -14.81 -11.50 -20.78
N ALA A 2 -13.82 -12.36 -20.48
CA ALA A 2 -13.03 -12.29 -19.23
C ALA A 2 -12.41 -10.92 -18.87
N PHE A 3 -11.94 -10.13 -19.86
CA PHE A 3 -11.38 -8.79 -19.59
C PHE A 3 -12.43 -7.78 -19.12
N LEU A 4 -13.64 -7.79 -19.69
CA LEU A 4 -14.74 -6.91 -19.27
C LEU A 4 -15.29 -7.31 -17.90
N ASP A 5 -15.26 -8.61 -17.58
CA ASP A 5 -15.66 -9.10 -16.26
C ASP A 5 -14.69 -8.66 -15.15
N ALA A 6 -13.42 -8.40 -15.47
CA ALA A 6 -12.42 -7.90 -14.52
C ALA A 6 -12.73 -6.48 -13.98
N PHE A 7 -13.63 -5.74 -14.62
CA PHE A 7 -14.09 -4.41 -14.18
C PHE A 7 -15.46 -4.43 -13.50
N LYS A 8 -16.13 -5.58 -13.43
CA LYS A 8 -17.41 -5.72 -12.75
C LYS A 8 -17.18 -5.86 -11.24
N PHE A 9 -17.98 -5.17 -10.45
CA PHE A 9 -18.03 -5.41 -9.01
C PHE A 9 -18.75 -6.73 -8.73
N GLY A 10 -18.19 -7.54 -7.83
CA GLY A 10 -18.84 -8.75 -7.34
C GLY A 10 -20.09 -8.43 -6.52
N ASN A 11 -21.07 -9.33 -6.58
CA ASN A 11 -22.29 -9.29 -5.76
C ASN A 11 -22.20 -10.21 -4.52
N ASP A 12 -21.07 -10.90 -4.38
CA ASP A 12 -20.75 -11.76 -3.26
C ASP A 12 -20.36 -10.96 -2.00
N LEU A 13 -20.32 -11.67 -0.87
CA LEU A 13 -19.95 -11.08 0.41
C LEU A 13 -18.51 -10.56 0.35
N TRP A 14 -18.28 -9.30 0.76
CA TRP A 14 -16.92 -8.74 0.81
C TRP A 14 -16.13 -9.42 1.90
N ASP A 15 -14.93 -9.92 1.55
CA ASP A 15 -13.91 -10.40 2.47
C ASP A 15 -14.52 -11.12 3.70
N PRO A 16 -15.18 -12.28 3.49
CA PRO A 16 -15.89 -12.98 4.55
C PRO A 16 -14.99 -13.37 5.72
N SER A 17 -13.68 -13.47 5.47
CA SER A 17 -12.64 -13.84 6.44
C SER A 17 -11.87 -12.67 7.05
N ARG A 18 -12.25 -11.41 6.78
CA ARG A 18 -11.66 -10.18 7.36
C ARG A 18 -10.15 -10.09 7.18
N ARG A 19 -9.66 -10.43 5.99
CA ARG A 19 -8.24 -10.48 5.63
C ARG A 19 -7.56 -9.12 5.62
N TYR A 20 -8.29 -8.04 5.34
CA TYR A 20 -7.73 -6.68 5.39
C TYR A 20 -7.53 -6.19 6.83
N GLU A 21 -8.36 -6.64 7.77
CA GLU A 21 -8.34 -6.22 9.17
C GLU A 21 -7.50 -7.12 10.08
N THR A 22 -7.17 -8.34 9.64
CA THR A 22 -6.49 -9.36 10.45
C THR A 22 -5.07 -9.69 9.98
N SER A 23 -4.27 -10.20 10.90
CA SER A 23 -2.92 -10.73 10.66
C SER A 23 -2.88 -12.23 10.95
N TRP A 24 -2.00 -12.96 10.25
CA TRP A 24 -1.77 -14.38 10.52
C TRP A 24 -0.99 -14.59 11.83
N LEU A 25 -0.20 -13.59 12.24
CA LEU A 25 0.69 -13.68 13.40
C LEU A 25 0.22 -12.79 14.57
N LEU A 26 -0.10 -11.52 14.30
CA LEU A 26 -0.38 -10.53 15.34
C LEU A 26 -1.87 -10.52 15.74
N PRO A 27 -2.21 -10.44 17.04
CA PRO A 27 -3.59 -10.21 17.45
C PRO A 27 -4.09 -8.85 16.92
N PRO A 28 -5.41 -8.67 16.70
CA PRO A 28 -5.96 -7.46 16.06
C PRO A 28 -5.53 -6.15 16.72
N TRP A 29 -5.43 -6.11 18.05
CA TRP A 29 -5.04 -4.89 18.77
C TRP A 29 -3.59 -4.47 18.47
N LEU A 30 -2.67 -5.45 18.35
CA LEU A 30 -1.27 -5.17 18.08
C LEU A 30 -1.10 -4.80 16.60
N PHE A 31 -1.83 -5.46 15.71
CA PHE A 31 -1.83 -5.11 14.30
C PHE A 31 -2.36 -3.69 14.06
N PHE A 32 -3.44 -3.30 14.75
CA PHE A 32 -3.93 -1.93 14.80
C PHE A 32 -2.87 -0.96 15.32
N ALA A 33 -2.25 -1.27 16.47
CA ALA A 33 -1.24 -0.40 17.08
C ALA A 33 -0.04 -0.16 16.16
N CYS A 34 0.46 -1.20 15.49
CA CYS A 34 1.54 -1.06 14.51
C CYS A 34 1.14 -0.17 13.32
N ARG A 35 -0.04 -0.40 12.72
CA ARG A 35 -0.55 0.44 11.61
C ARG A 35 -0.71 1.90 12.04
N ALA A 36 -1.30 2.14 13.20
CA ALA A 36 -1.47 3.48 13.75
C ALA A 36 -0.13 4.16 14.05
N LEU A 37 0.84 3.43 14.61
CA LEU A 37 2.18 3.95 14.90
C LEU A 37 2.94 4.31 13.62
N PHE A 38 2.92 3.44 12.60
CA PHE A 38 3.57 3.72 11.32
C PHE A 38 2.90 4.87 10.58
N SER A 39 1.57 4.96 10.63
CA SER A 39 0.84 6.10 10.09
C SER A 39 1.21 7.40 10.79
N LEU A 40 1.24 7.40 12.13
CA LEU A 40 1.61 8.57 12.93
C LEU A 40 3.04 9.01 12.61
N TYR A 41 3.98 8.07 12.51
CA TYR A 41 5.36 8.38 12.14
C TYR A 41 5.43 9.00 10.74
N ALA A 42 4.80 8.38 9.75
CA ALA A 42 4.82 8.88 8.36
C ALA A 42 4.19 10.27 8.23
N PHE A 43 3.07 10.54 8.91
CA PHE A 43 2.52 11.90 8.95
C PHE A 43 3.43 12.88 9.69
N THR A 44 4.04 12.46 10.80
CA THR A 44 5.01 13.31 11.52
C THR A 44 6.15 13.71 10.61
N ASP A 45 6.72 12.76 9.87
CA ASP A 45 7.78 12.99 8.89
C ASP A 45 7.33 13.98 7.80
N LEU A 46 6.18 13.72 7.16
CA LEU A 46 5.62 14.58 6.11
C LEU A 46 5.37 16.02 6.59
N PHE A 47 4.68 16.19 7.71
CA PHE A 47 4.39 17.53 8.24
C PHE A 47 5.64 18.24 8.75
N PHE A 48 6.56 17.52 9.39
CA PHE A 48 7.82 18.08 9.85
C PHE A 48 8.67 18.53 8.66
N THR A 49 8.82 17.72 7.61
CA THR A 49 9.56 18.06 6.39
C THR A 49 9.00 19.31 5.71
N LEU A 50 7.66 19.43 5.61
CA LEU A 50 7.01 20.64 5.08
C LEU A 50 7.29 21.88 5.94
N ALA A 51 7.15 21.77 7.26
CA ALA A 51 7.37 22.88 8.19
C ALA A 51 8.85 23.29 8.24
N TRP A 52 9.76 22.31 8.29
CA TRP A 52 11.20 22.52 8.31
C TRP A 52 11.67 23.25 7.06
N ALA A 53 11.22 22.85 5.87
CA ALA A 53 11.56 23.54 4.63
C ALA A 53 11.12 25.01 4.68
N CYS A 54 9.93 25.29 5.19
CA CYS A 54 9.41 26.65 5.35
C CYS A 54 10.19 27.54 6.33
N THR A 55 10.90 26.96 7.30
CA THR A 55 11.70 27.72 8.28
C THR A 55 13.17 27.86 7.89
N HIS A 56 13.59 27.26 6.77
CA HIS A 56 14.98 27.27 6.29
C HIS A 56 15.08 27.84 4.87
N ASP A 57 15.04 29.18 4.76
CA ASP A 57 15.14 29.88 3.47
C ASP A 57 16.42 29.55 2.70
N ALA A 58 17.52 29.25 3.41
CA ALA A 58 18.81 28.88 2.81
C ALA A 58 18.75 27.62 1.92
N VAL A 59 17.74 26.76 2.08
CA VAL A 59 17.53 25.55 1.28
C VAL A 59 16.26 25.62 0.41
N GLY A 60 15.79 26.84 0.13
CA GLY A 60 14.67 27.12 -0.78
C GLY A 60 13.34 27.44 -0.09
N GLY A 61 13.28 27.42 1.25
CA GLY A 61 12.16 27.92 2.02
C GLY A 61 10.83 27.21 1.72
N CYS A 62 9.73 27.94 1.91
CA CYS A 62 8.38 27.42 1.62
C CYS A 62 8.15 27.03 0.15
N GLN A 63 8.97 27.51 -0.79
CA GLN A 63 8.84 27.10 -2.18
C GLN A 63 9.23 25.63 -2.37
N THR A 64 10.25 25.14 -1.67
CA THR A 64 10.61 23.72 -1.62
C THR A 64 9.46 22.88 -1.06
N ALA A 65 8.82 23.34 0.01
CA ALA A 65 7.65 22.67 0.59
C ALA A 65 6.49 22.53 -0.42
N ARG A 66 6.20 23.58 -1.19
CA ARG A 66 5.15 23.54 -2.24
C ARG A 66 5.53 22.58 -3.38
N ARG A 67 6.79 22.60 -3.80
CA ARG A 67 7.30 21.73 -4.87
C ARG A 67 7.36 20.25 -4.48
N SER A 68 7.38 19.94 -3.18
CA SER A 68 7.38 18.54 -2.69
C SER A 68 6.25 17.69 -3.30
N PHE A 69 5.05 18.27 -3.51
CA PHE A 69 3.91 17.59 -4.12
C PHE A 69 4.09 17.26 -5.61
N SER A 70 5.13 17.78 -6.27
CA SER A 70 5.48 17.38 -7.63
C SER A 70 6.24 16.05 -7.67
N TYR A 71 6.79 15.58 -6.56
CA TYR A 71 7.60 14.37 -6.50
C TYR A 71 6.75 13.13 -6.24
N PHE A 72 6.89 12.11 -7.09
CA PHE A 72 6.20 10.83 -6.91
C PHE A 72 6.56 10.14 -5.60
N THR A 73 7.81 10.29 -5.17
CA THR A 73 8.32 9.71 -3.93
C THR A 73 7.54 10.24 -2.71
N VAL A 74 7.34 11.57 -2.65
CA VAL A 74 6.55 12.25 -1.62
C VAL A 74 5.08 11.85 -1.72
N LEU A 75 4.49 11.84 -2.93
CA LEU A 75 3.10 11.41 -3.14
C LEU A 75 2.87 9.95 -2.74
N THR A 76 3.83 9.07 -3.00
CA THR A 76 3.80 7.66 -2.58
C THR A 76 3.84 7.54 -1.07
N TYR A 77 4.64 8.37 -0.39
CA TYR A 77 4.73 8.38 1.06
C TYR A 77 3.45 8.94 1.73
N TRP A 78 2.83 9.98 1.17
CA TRP A 78 1.47 10.39 1.55
C TRP A 78 0.46 9.26 1.38
N GLY A 79 0.47 8.59 0.23
CA GLY A 79 -0.40 7.45 -0.04
C GLY A 79 -0.23 6.33 1.01
N LEU A 80 1.01 6.01 1.36
CA LEU A 80 1.34 5.05 2.41
C LEU A 80 0.83 5.48 3.80
N ALA A 81 1.05 6.74 4.19
CA ALA A 81 0.58 7.29 5.46
C ALA A 81 -0.95 7.21 5.60
N PHE A 82 -1.67 7.61 4.54
CA PHE A 82 -3.13 7.54 4.48
C PHE A 82 -3.64 6.10 4.45
N TYR A 83 -3.01 5.20 3.69
CA TYR A 83 -3.38 3.80 3.69
C TYR A 83 -3.28 3.21 5.10
N LEU A 84 -2.16 3.45 5.81
CA LEU A 84 -1.94 2.93 7.16
C LEU A 84 -2.98 3.49 8.13
N ALA A 85 -3.37 4.77 8.01
CA ALA A 85 -4.45 5.36 8.81
C ALA A 85 -5.80 4.67 8.54
N VAL A 86 -6.16 4.51 7.27
CA VAL A 86 -7.42 3.88 6.85
C VAL A 86 -7.45 2.41 7.28
N ALA A 87 -6.35 1.68 7.09
CA ALA A 87 -6.21 0.29 7.51
C ALA A 87 -6.27 0.15 9.04
N ALA A 88 -5.67 1.07 9.79
CA ALA A 88 -5.80 1.14 11.25
C ALA A 88 -7.26 1.39 11.66
N ALA A 89 -7.96 2.32 11.01
CA ALA A 89 -9.38 2.58 11.26
C ALA A 89 -10.26 1.35 10.96
N HIS A 90 -9.98 0.64 9.87
CA HIS A 90 -10.66 -0.62 9.54
C HIS A 90 -10.43 -1.68 10.63
N THR A 91 -9.17 -1.92 11.04
CA THR A 91 -8.85 -2.87 12.13
C THR A 91 -9.48 -2.46 13.45
N LEU A 92 -9.45 -1.17 13.82
CA LEU A 92 -10.08 -0.68 15.04
C LEU A 92 -11.60 -0.90 15.01
N SER A 93 -12.25 -0.56 13.90
CA SER A 93 -13.69 -0.77 13.75
C SER A 93 -14.08 -2.24 13.85
N TYR A 94 -13.24 -3.13 13.31
CA TYR A 94 -13.38 -4.58 13.44
C TYR A 94 -13.29 -5.03 14.90
N MET A 95 -12.33 -4.49 15.66
CA MET A 95 -12.19 -4.77 17.08
C MET A 95 -13.36 -4.27 17.92
N LEU A 96 -13.78 -3.03 17.69
CA LEU A 96 -14.90 -2.40 18.42
C LEU A 96 -16.23 -3.13 18.19
N ARG A 97 -16.36 -3.87 17.09
CA ARG A 97 -17.53 -4.72 16.77
C ARG A 97 -17.33 -6.19 17.14
N SER A 98 -16.39 -6.48 18.04
CA SER A 98 -16.09 -7.84 18.52
C SER A 98 -15.79 -8.83 17.39
N GLY A 99 -15.23 -8.35 16.29
CA GLY A 99 -14.88 -9.13 15.12
C GLY A 99 -16.05 -9.56 14.22
N ARG A 100 -17.29 -9.11 14.49
CA ARG A 100 -18.46 -9.48 13.69
C ARG A 100 -18.53 -8.70 12.37
N ASP A 101 -18.09 -7.45 12.39
CA ASP A 101 -18.23 -6.52 11.27
C ASP A 101 -17.10 -5.47 11.27
N SER A 102 -16.89 -4.77 10.17
CA SER A 102 -15.89 -3.70 10.03
C SER A 102 -16.41 -2.53 9.21
N LEU A 103 -15.82 -1.34 9.36
CA LEU A 103 -16.16 -0.18 8.53
C LEU A 103 -15.99 -0.52 7.04
N LEU A 104 -14.88 -1.19 6.68
CA LEU A 104 -14.61 -1.60 5.30
C LEU A 104 -15.73 -2.48 4.74
N ALA A 105 -16.23 -3.44 5.51
CA ALA A 105 -17.29 -4.35 5.06
C ALA A 105 -18.64 -3.66 4.79
N ARG A 106 -18.88 -2.52 5.44
CA ARG A 106 -20.10 -1.71 5.29
C ARG A 106 -20.01 -0.70 4.15
N LEU A 107 -18.82 -0.44 3.61
CA LEU A 107 -18.65 0.43 2.46
C LEU A 107 -19.32 -0.18 1.22
N PRO A 108 -19.80 0.66 0.28
CA PRO A 108 -20.28 0.17 -1.01
C PRO A 108 -19.13 -0.49 -1.80
N ARG A 109 -19.47 -1.43 -2.70
CA ARG A 109 -18.50 -2.22 -3.49
C ARG A 109 -17.38 -1.40 -4.14
N PRO A 110 -17.62 -0.22 -4.73
CA PRO A 110 -16.54 0.55 -5.33
C PRO A 110 -15.47 0.98 -4.32
N LEU A 111 -15.87 1.40 -3.12
CA LEU A 111 -14.91 1.84 -2.09
C LEU A 111 -14.13 0.66 -1.49
N GLN A 112 -14.73 -0.53 -1.44
CA GLN A 112 -14.01 -1.76 -1.06
C GLN A 112 -12.98 -2.18 -2.10
N ALA A 113 -13.37 -2.17 -3.38
CA ALA A 113 -12.45 -2.42 -4.48
C ALA A 113 -11.31 -1.39 -4.50
N LEU A 114 -11.60 -0.11 -4.25
CA LEU A 114 -10.59 0.93 -4.12
C LEU A 114 -9.67 0.67 -2.91
N HIS A 115 -10.17 0.20 -1.78
CA HIS A 115 -9.30 -0.18 -0.66
C HIS A 115 -8.39 -1.37 -1.00
N ALA A 116 -8.88 -2.36 -1.76
CA ALA A 116 -8.06 -3.46 -2.25
C ALA A 116 -6.98 -3.00 -3.24
N LEU A 117 -7.31 -2.06 -4.13
CA LEU A 117 -6.34 -1.42 -5.00
C LEU A 117 -5.33 -0.59 -4.19
N PHE A 118 -5.79 0.12 -3.15
CA PHE A 118 -4.94 0.92 -2.27
C PHE A 118 -3.93 0.05 -1.50
N TYR A 119 -4.38 -1.11 -1.00
CA TYR A 119 -3.47 -2.13 -0.47
C TYR A 119 -2.40 -2.51 -1.49
N THR A 120 -2.83 -2.82 -2.71
CA THR A 120 -1.92 -3.25 -3.79
C THR A 120 -0.91 -2.17 -4.14
N SER A 121 -1.31 -0.90 -4.19
CA SER A 121 -0.39 0.21 -4.45
C SER A 121 0.63 0.38 -3.34
N VAL A 122 0.26 0.23 -2.07
CA VAL A 122 1.24 0.38 -0.97
C VAL A 122 2.17 -0.82 -0.79
N VAL A 123 1.77 -2.02 -1.22
CA VAL A 123 2.70 -3.16 -1.22
C VAL A 123 3.51 -3.28 -2.52
N THR A 124 3.43 -2.30 -3.43
CA THR A 124 4.19 -2.29 -4.70
C THR A 124 4.96 -1.00 -4.92
N LEU A 125 4.30 0.17 -4.94
CA LEU A 125 4.91 1.46 -5.27
C LEU A 125 6.05 1.87 -4.34
N PRO A 126 6.01 1.62 -3.01
CA PRO A 126 7.14 1.96 -2.14
C PRO A 126 8.44 1.25 -2.52
N PHE A 127 8.37 -0.02 -2.94
CA PHE A 127 9.53 -0.76 -3.43
C PHE A 127 10.09 -0.16 -4.72
N LEU A 128 9.21 0.27 -5.64
CA LEU A 128 9.62 0.99 -6.85
C LEU A 128 10.35 2.29 -6.48
N VAL A 129 9.77 3.08 -5.58
CA VAL A 129 10.37 4.34 -5.09
C VAL A 129 11.74 4.10 -4.48
N THR A 130 11.87 3.11 -3.59
CA THR A 130 13.17 2.75 -2.99
C THR A 130 14.17 2.37 -4.06
N ILE A 131 13.82 1.47 -4.99
CA ILE A 131 14.75 1.06 -6.06
C ILE A 131 15.17 2.26 -6.90
N VAL A 132 14.23 3.06 -7.41
CA VAL A 132 14.53 4.23 -8.25
C VAL A 132 15.36 5.27 -7.49
N TYR A 133 15.01 5.55 -6.24
CA TYR A 133 15.76 6.51 -5.45
C TYR A 133 17.21 6.06 -5.26
N TRP A 134 17.44 4.83 -4.77
CA TRP A 134 18.79 4.37 -4.45
C TRP A 134 19.64 4.01 -5.67
N SER A 135 19.03 3.66 -6.81
CA SER A 135 19.77 3.30 -8.03
C SER A 135 19.94 4.45 -9.04
N ILE A 136 19.04 5.44 -9.04
CA ILE A 136 19.00 6.50 -10.06
C ILE A 136 19.16 7.89 -9.44
N LEU A 137 18.46 8.19 -8.33
CA LEU A 137 18.39 9.55 -7.80
C LEU A 137 19.50 9.87 -6.78
N TYR A 138 19.93 8.88 -6.00
CA TYR A 138 20.93 9.09 -4.96
C TYR A 138 22.34 9.23 -5.54
N ALA A 139 22.99 10.36 -5.27
CA ALA A 139 24.30 10.71 -5.83
C ALA A 139 25.50 9.99 -5.18
N GLY A 140 25.29 9.13 -4.16
CA GLY A 140 26.34 8.30 -3.56
C GLY A 140 27.30 9.00 -2.59
N ARG A 141 27.16 10.30 -2.34
CA ARG A 141 28.14 11.12 -1.58
C ARG A 141 27.86 11.26 -0.07
N GLY A 142 26.94 10.48 0.48
CA GLY A 142 26.47 10.65 1.85
C GLY A 142 25.47 11.81 2.00
N PHE A 143 24.95 11.98 3.22
CA PHE A 143 23.96 13.02 3.53
C PHE A 143 24.65 14.26 4.15
N PRO A 144 24.41 15.48 3.62
CA PRO A 144 25.06 16.70 4.12
C PRO A 144 24.68 17.08 5.55
N SER A 145 23.49 16.70 6.00
CA SER A 145 23.00 16.97 7.35
C SER A 145 22.27 15.78 7.96
N THR A 146 22.03 15.83 9.27
CA THR A 146 21.18 14.87 9.97
C THR A 146 19.74 14.91 9.48
N TYR A 147 19.24 16.10 9.12
CA TYR A 147 17.92 16.27 8.51
C TYR A 147 17.84 15.52 7.18
N ASP A 148 18.80 15.72 6.28
CA ASP A 148 18.82 15.04 4.98
C ASP A 148 18.90 13.53 5.14
N ALA A 149 19.72 13.05 6.06
CA ALA A 149 19.82 11.62 6.35
C ALA A 149 18.49 11.04 6.83
N TRP A 150 17.84 11.73 7.77
CA TRP A 150 16.58 11.30 8.35
C TRP A 150 15.44 11.34 7.32
N SER A 151 15.23 12.45 6.62
CA SER A 151 14.11 12.59 5.66
C SER A 151 14.23 11.61 4.51
N ASN A 152 15.43 11.42 3.94
CA ASN A 152 15.63 10.44 2.88
C ASN A 152 15.51 9.00 3.38
N ALA A 153 15.96 8.70 4.61
CA ALA A 153 15.74 7.38 5.20
C ALA A 153 14.24 7.11 5.43
N SER A 154 13.49 8.10 5.91
CA SER A 154 12.03 8.00 6.10
C SER A 154 11.30 7.74 4.79
N GLU A 155 11.48 8.61 3.80
CA GLU A 155 10.69 8.60 2.57
C GLU A 155 11.14 7.53 1.57
N HIS A 156 12.40 7.08 1.63
CA HIS A 156 12.98 6.21 0.60
C HIS A 156 13.51 4.85 1.11
N ALA A 157 13.56 4.64 2.43
CA ALA A 157 13.85 3.34 3.02
C ALA A 157 12.69 2.83 3.91
N LEU A 158 12.21 3.64 4.86
CA LEU A 158 11.12 3.23 5.75
C LEU A 158 9.79 3.05 5.01
N ASN A 159 9.59 3.73 3.87
CA ASN A 159 8.45 3.48 3.00
C ASN A 159 8.33 1.97 2.62
N SER A 160 9.44 1.35 2.22
CA SER A 160 9.53 -0.07 1.88
C SER A 160 9.46 -0.96 3.12
N ALA A 161 9.97 -0.51 4.26
CA ALA A 161 9.82 -1.24 5.53
C ALA A 161 8.34 -1.35 5.96
N PHE A 162 7.58 -0.27 5.85
CA PHE A 162 6.15 -0.27 6.15
C PHE A 162 5.34 -1.06 5.11
N ALA A 163 5.70 -0.96 3.82
CA ALA A 163 5.14 -1.80 2.78
C ALA A 163 5.39 -3.29 3.04
N LEU A 164 6.61 -3.65 3.46
CA LEU A 164 7.00 -5.01 3.81
C LEU A 164 6.22 -5.52 5.03
N PHE A 165 5.98 -4.68 6.04
CA PHE A 165 5.11 -5.04 7.16
C PHE A 165 3.71 -5.44 6.70
N GLU A 166 3.07 -4.66 5.83
CA GLU A 166 1.76 -4.99 5.27
C GLU A 166 1.79 -6.23 4.37
N LEU A 167 2.86 -6.39 3.58
CA LEU A 167 3.05 -7.55 2.72
C LEU A 167 3.22 -8.84 3.54
N VAL A 168 3.98 -8.78 4.63
CA VAL A 168 4.33 -9.96 5.43
C VAL A 168 3.25 -10.29 6.44
N LEU A 169 2.65 -9.31 7.14
CA LEU A 169 1.79 -9.60 8.30
C LEU A 169 0.30 -9.57 8.01
N ALA A 170 -0.17 -8.79 7.02
CA ALA A 170 -1.60 -8.78 6.68
C ALA A 170 -2.04 -10.14 6.11
N ARG A 171 -3.33 -10.48 6.22
CA ARG A 171 -3.90 -11.72 5.66
C ARG A 171 -4.49 -11.59 4.26
N THR A 172 -4.37 -10.41 3.67
CA THR A 172 -4.83 -10.02 2.33
C THR A 172 -4.61 -11.10 1.27
N ALA A 173 -5.64 -11.43 0.48
CA ALA A 173 -5.47 -12.39 -0.61
C ALA A 173 -4.57 -11.80 -1.73
N PRO A 174 -3.98 -12.66 -2.58
CA PRO A 174 -3.27 -12.20 -3.78
C PRO A 174 -4.11 -11.23 -4.60
N PRO A 175 -3.56 -10.08 -5.02
CA PRO A 175 -4.32 -9.08 -5.75
C PRO A 175 -4.72 -9.59 -7.14
N PRO A 176 -5.89 -9.17 -7.67
CA PRO A 176 -6.27 -9.48 -9.04
C PRO A 176 -5.34 -8.77 -10.03
N TRP A 177 -5.06 -9.41 -11.17
CA TRP A 177 -4.15 -8.88 -12.20
C TRP A 177 -4.59 -7.54 -12.80
N VAL A 178 -5.88 -7.19 -12.73
CA VAL A 178 -6.36 -5.87 -13.15
C VAL A 178 -5.73 -4.73 -12.33
N HIS A 179 -5.26 -4.99 -11.10
CA HIS A 179 -4.55 -3.98 -10.33
C HIS A 179 -3.22 -3.58 -11.00
N ALA A 180 -2.56 -4.47 -11.75
CA ALA A 180 -1.36 -4.12 -12.50
C ALA A 180 -1.64 -3.02 -13.54
N LEU A 181 -2.80 -3.08 -14.23
CA LEU A 181 -3.25 -2.01 -15.11
C LEU A 181 -3.45 -0.70 -14.34
N TRP A 182 -4.09 -0.74 -13.17
CA TRP A 182 -4.31 0.45 -12.36
C TRP A 182 -3.02 1.06 -11.80
N LEU A 183 -2.01 0.26 -11.48
CA LEU A 183 -0.68 0.77 -11.12
C LEU A 183 -0.04 1.55 -12.29
N ILE A 184 -0.19 1.06 -13.52
CA ILE A 184 0.25 1.79 -14.72
C ILE A 184 -0.54 3.10 -14.88
N VAL A 185 -1.85 3.08 -14.68
CA VAL A 185 -2.69 4.29 -14.72
C VAL A 185 -2.24 5.31 -13.67
N ILE A 186 -1.89 4.88 -12.46
CA ILE A 186 -1.34 5.77 -11.41
C ILE A 186 -0.01 6.39 -11.85
N LEU A 187 0.91 5.60 -12.42
CA LEU A 187 2.19 6.11 -12.92
C LEU A 187 2.02 7.08 -14.10
N LEU A 188 1.07 6.82 -15.01
CA LEU A 188 0.75 7.74 -16.10
C LEU A 188 0.11 9.04 -15.57
N GLY A 189 -0.77 8.93 -14.57
CA GLY A 189 -1.32 10.09 -13.87
C GLY A 189 -0.22 10.92 -13.21
N TYR A 190 0.76 10.27 -12.57
CA TYR A 190 1.93 10.96 -12.05
C TYR A 190 2.78 11.61 -13.15
N LEU A 191 3.03 10.91 -14.26
CA LEU A 191 3.78 11.47 -15.37
C LEU A 191 3.13 12.76 -15.90
N ALA A 192 1.79 12.78 -15.99
CA ALA A 192 1.05 14.00 -16.32
C ALA A 192 1.30 15.11 -15.30
N VAL A 193 1.28 14.83 -13.99
CA VAL A 193 1.62 15.82 -12.94
C VAL A 193 3.04 16.37 -13.14
N ALA A 194 4.02 15.52 -13.42
CA ALA A 194 5.41 15.97 -13.64
C ALA A 194 5.53 16.93 -14.84
N PHE A 195 4.80 16.68 -15.92
CA PHE A 195 4.76 17.59 -17.07
C PHE A 195 3.91 18.85 -16.84
N VAL A 196 2.88 18.79 -16.01
CA VAL A 196 2.19 19.99 -15.52
C VAL A 196 3.15 20.86 -14.71
N THR A 197 3.95 20.28 -13.81
CA THR A 197 4.99 21.01 -13.08
C THR A 197 6.00 21.67 -14.01
N LEU A 198 6.44 20.98 -15.07
CA LEU A 198 7.31 21.58 -16.07
C LEU A 198 6.65 22.79 -16.76
N ALA A 199 5.40 22.63 -17.20
CA ALA A 199 4.68 23.68 -17.92
C ALA A 199 4.37 24.91 -17.05
N ASP A 200 4.04 24.69 -15.77
CA ASP A 200 3.65 25.74 -14.82
C ASP A 200 4.87 26.40 -14.14
N GLN A 201 5.89 25.61 -13.80
CA GLN A 201 6.99 26.06 -12.95
C GLN A 201 8.36 26.08 -13.65
N GLY A 202 8.46 25.57 -14.88
CA GLY A 202 9.66 25.66 -15.71
C GLY A 202 10.81 24.73 -15.32
N TRP A 203 10.53 23.63 -14.60
CA TRP A 203 11.56 22.65 -14.21
C TRP A 203 11.05 21.20 -14.27
N TYR A 204 11.96 20.27 -14.57
CA TYR A 204 11.66 18.83 -14.53
C TYR A 204 11.81 18.28 -13.11
N THR A 205 10.80 17.55 -12.64
CA THR A 205 10.84 16.90 -11.32
C THR A 205 12.01 15.95 -11.15
N TYR A 206 12.35 15.23 -12.21
CA TYR A 206 13.48 14.32 -12.26
C TYR A 206 14.33 14.62 -13.49
N SER A 207 15.65 14.64 -13.32
CA SER A 207 16.59 14.86 -14.42
C SER A 207 16.43 13.83 -15.54
N PHE A 208 15.99 12.60 -15.23
CA PHE A 208 15.76 11.58 -16.23
C PHE A 208 14.56 11.84 -17.16
N LEU A 209 13.72 12.84 -16.83
CA LEU A 209 12.64 13.31 -17.71
C LEU A 209 13.09 14.45 -18.62
N ASP A 210 14.23 15.08 -18.31
CA ASP A 210 14.79 16.15 -19.10
C ASP A 210 15.64 15.59 -20.25
N HIS A 211 15.12 15.69 -21.46
CA HIS A 211 15.79 15.21 -22.66
C HIS A 211 17.14 15.89 -22.92
N ASP A 212 17.35 17.11 -22.45
CA ASP A 212 18.64 17.80 -22.58
C ASP A 212 19.65 17.25 -21.56
N SER A 213 19.18 16.86 -20.38
CA SER A 213 20.00 16.24 -19.33
C SER A 213 20.42 14.79 -19.64
N VAL A 214 19.57 14.01 -20.31
CA VAL A 214 19.84 12.58 -20.60
C VAL A 214 20.30 12.28 -22.03
N GLY A 215 20.53 13.30 -22.85
CA GLY A 215 21.07 13.11 -24.21
C GLY A 215 20.04 12.72 -25.26
N GLY A 216 18.77 13.04 -25.04
CA GLY A 216 17.72 12.99 -26.06
C GLY A 216 16.41 12.34 -25.60
N ARG A 217 15.36 12.55 -26.39
CA ARG A 217 14.00 12.05 -26.11
C ARG A 217 13.90 10.51 -26.08
N GLY A 218 14.80 9.82 -26.79
CA GLY A 218 14.89 8.36 -26.75
C GLY A 218 15.25 7.82 -25.36
N TYR A 219 16.14 8.50 -24.64
CA TYR A 219 16.50 8.12 -23.27
C TYR A 219 15.37 8.39 -22.28
N VAL A 220 14.67 9.52 -22.42
CA VAL A 220 13.45 9.79 -21.62
C VAL A 220 12.42 8.68 -21.81
N ALA A 221 12.16 8.28 -23.06
CA ALA A 221 11.25 7.16 -23.36
C ALA A 221 11.74 5.85 -22.72
N ALA A 222 13.04 5.57 -22.75
CA ALA A 222 13.63 4.40 -22.11
C ALA A 222 13.42 4.41 -20.58
N TYR A 223 13.60 5.56 -19.90
CA TYR A 223 13.32 5.68 -18.47
C TYR A 223 11.84 5.45 -18.14
N VAL A 224 10.93 6.08 -18.90
CA VAL A 224 9.49 5.94 -18.68
C VAL A 224 9.04 4.48 -18.87
N LEU A 225 9.47 3.83 -19.95
CA LEU A 225 9.16 2.42 -20.21
C LEU A 225 9.85 1.49 -19.20
N GLY A 226 11.08 1.79 -18.81
CA GLY A 226 11.81 1.04 -17.79
C GLY A 226 11.11 1.04 -16.43
N ILE A 227 10.62 2.21 -15.98
CA ILE A 227 9.83 2.35 -14.75
C ILE A 227 8.49 1.60 -14.87
N ALA A 228 7.83 1.68 -16.03
CA ALA A 228 6.58 0.96 -16.28
C ALA A 228 6.78 -0.57 -16.24
N VAL A 229 7.86 -1.09 -16.84
CA VAL A 229 8.22 -2.51 -16.72
C VAL A 229 8.59 -2.85 -15.28
N GLY A 230 9.34 -1.97 -14.61
CA GLY A 230 9.75 -2.14 -13.21
C GLY A 230 8.57 -2.37 -12.26
N ILE A 231 7.50 -1.58 -12.38
CA ILE A 231 6.31 -1.78 -11.52
C ILE A 231 5.59 -3.10 -11.82
N LEU A 232 5.57 -3.57 -13.07
CA LEU A 232 4.96 -4.85 -13.44
C LEU A 232 5.76 -6.04 -12.87
N VAL A 233 7.09 -5.95 -12.91
CA VAL A 233 7.97 -6.94 -12.29
C VAL A 233 7.76 -6.97 -10.77
N ILE A 234 7.73 -5.80 -10.12
CA ILE A 234 7.47 -5.69 -8.67
C ILE A 234 6.09 -6.27 -8.34
N PHE A 235 5.06 -5.95 -9.12
CA PHE A 235 3.72 -6.51 -8.95
C PHE A 235 3.73 -8.04 -9.02
N ALA A 236 4.40 -8.63 -10.01
CA ALA A 236 4.50 -10.09 -10.14
C ALA A 236 5.23 -10.74 -8.95
N VAL A 237 6.31 -10.13 -8.47
CA VAL A 237 7.04 -10.59 -7.27
C VAL A 237 6.14 -10.51 -6.05
N VAL A 238 5.48 -9.38 -5.80
CA VAL A 238 4.55 -9.17 -4.68
C VAL A 238 3.40 -10.16 -4.73
N TRP A 239 2.82 -10.38 -5.92
CA TRP A 239 1.77 -11.38 -6.14
C TRP A 239 2.25 -12.78 -5.74
N GLY A 240 3.45 -13.17 -6.19
CA GLY A 240 4.07 -14.45 -5.82
C GLY A 240 4.37 -14.57 -4.33
N LEU A 241 4.87 -13.51 -3.69
CA LEU A 241 5.15 -13.48 -2.26
C LEU A 241 3.88 -13.58 -1.42
N ILE A 242 2.77 -12.96 -1.82
CA ILE A 242 1.48 -13.10 -1.13
C ILE A 242 0.96 -14.53 -1.27
N HIS A 243 1.05 -15.14 -2.46
CA HIS A 243 0.71 -16.55 -2.65
C HIS A 243 1.52 -17.47 -1.75
N LEU A 244 2.84 -17.28 -1.74
CA LEU A 244 3.75 -18.04 -0.89
C LEU A 244 3.39 -17.87 0.59
N ARG A 245 3.20 -16.62 1.04
CA ARG A 245 2.81 -16.32 2.41
C ARG A 245 1.51 -17.03 2.79
N VAL A 246 0.45 -16.88 1.98
CA VAL A 246 -0.85 -17.53 2.24
C VAL A 246 -0.72 -19.05 2.27
N TRP A 247 0.04 -19.64 1.35
CA TRP A 247 0.28 -21.09 1.34
C TRP A 247 1.04 -21.56 2.59
N VAL A 248 2.13 -20.88 2.96
CA VAL A 248 2.91 -21.21 4.17
C VAL A 248 2.02 -21.06 5.41
N THR A 249 1.42 -19.89 5.60
CA THR A 249 0.73 -19.57 6.86
C THR A 249 -0.57 -20.34 7.00
N GLU A 250 -1.42 -20.37 5.97
CA GLU A 250 -2.77 -20.96 6.08
C GLU A 250 -2.78 -22.46 5.77
N LYS A 251 -2.02 -22.92 4.76
CA LYS A 251 -2.05 -24.34 4.36
C LYS A 251 -1.03 -25.22 5.06
N LYS A 252 0.17 -24.70 5.35
CA LYS A 252 1.23 -25.49 6.01
C LYS A 252 1.22 -25.36 7.52
N LEU A 253 1.02 -24.15 8.04
CA LEU A 253 1.08 -23.88 9.48
C LEU A 253 -0.30 -23.83 10.16
N GLY A 254 -1.40 -23.84 9.40
CA GLY A 254 -2.76 -23.73 9.96
C GLY A 254 -3.04 -22.38 10.64
N MET A 255 -2.25 -21.36 10.35
CA MET A 255 -2.35 -20.02 10.92
C MET A 255 -3.32 -19.16 10.09
N GLU A 256 -4.61 -19.52 10.15
CA GLU A 256 -5.68 -18.84 9.41
C GLU A 256 -6.07 -17.46 9.98
N GLY A 257 -5.25 -16.87 10.85
CA GLY A 257 -5.48 -15.55 11.43
C GLY A 257 -5.61 -15.52 12.94
N LYS A 258 -5.25 -14.36 13.51
CA LYS A 258 -5.62 -14.00 14.86
C LYS A 258 -6.83 -13.08 14.81
N PHE A 259 -7.92 -13.54 15.42
CA PHE A 259 -9.20 -12.84 15.46
C PHE A 259 -9.47 -12.26 16.86
N VAL A 260 -10.50 -11.43 16.98
CA VAL A 260 -10.99 -10.99 18.30
C VAL A 260 -11.53 -12.21 19.06
N ARG A 261 -11.30 -12.30 20.37
CA ARG A 261 -11.83 -13.41 21.20
C ARG A 261 -13.35 -13.49 21.04
N GLY A 262 -13.86 -14.70 20.74
CA GLY A 262 -15.29 -15.01 20.60
C GLY A 262 -15.77 -15.33 19.18
N THR A 263 -14.96 -15.15 18.13
CA THR A 263 -15.39 -15.41 16.74
C THR A 263 -15.31 -16.90 16.34
N HIS A 264 -14.39 -17.69 16.90
CA HIS A 264 -14.32 -19.14 16.65
C HIS A 264 -15.47 -19.94 17.29
N GLN A 265 -15.92 -19.53 18.49
CA GLN A 265 -16.97 -20.27 19.20
C GLN A 265 -18.32 -20.28 18.48
N GLY A 266 -18.62 -19.27 17.64
CA GLY A 266 -19.89 -19.20 16.92
C GLY A 266 -19.97 -20.09 15.67
N VAL A 267 -18.83 -20.39 15.04
CA VAL A 267 -18.78 -21.19 13.81
C VAL A 267 -18.75 -22.68 14.15
N ASP A 268 -17.95 -23.07 15.14
CA ASP A 268 -17.84 -24.47 15.59
C ASP A 268 -19.13 -24.94 16.27
N HIS A 269 -19.82 -24.07 17.03
CA HIS A 269 -21.07 -24.46 17.69
C HIS A 269 -22.23 -24.64 16.70
N ASN A 270 -22.30 -23.79 15.66
CA ASN A 270 -23.32 -23.91 14.60
C ASN A 270 -23.08 -25.11 13.68
N SER A 271 -21.82 -25.45 13.37
CA SER A 271 -21.50 -26.62 12.55
C SER A 271 -21.80 -27.93 13.30
N GLU A 272 -21.49 -28.01 14.60
CA GLU A 272 -21.87 -29.14 15.44
C GLU A 272 -23.39 -29.28 15.61
N GLN A 273 -24.12 -28.18 15.83
CA GLN A 273 -25.58 -28.23 15.92
C GLN A 273 -26.21 -28.70 14.62
N ARG A 274 -25.75 -28.18 13.48
CA ARG A 274 -26.26 -28.58 12.16
C ARG A 274 -25.97 -30.04 11.83
N SER A 275 -24.78 -30.54 12.22
CA SER A 275 -24.44 -31.96 12.11
C SER A 275 -25.34 -32.84 12.99
N LYS A 276 -25.65 -32.40 14.22
CA LYS A 276 -26.53 -33.12 15.15
C LYS A 276 -27.98 -33.14 14.66
N GLU A 277 -28.48 -32.03 14.12
CA GLU A 277 -29.83 -31.95 13.54
C GLU A 277 -29.97 -32.81 12.27
N GLN A 278 -28.96 -32.80 11.39
CA GLN A 278 -28.96 -33.68 10.20
C GLN A 278 -28.89 -35.15 10.58
N THR A 279 -28.15 -35.50 11.63
CA THR A 279 -28.11 -36.87 12.15
C THR A 279 -29.45 -37.26 12.77
N ALA A 280 -30.08 -36.38 13.55
CA ALA A 280 -31.39 -36.65 14.16
C ALA A 280 -32.51 -36.82 13.11
N GLN A 281 -32.44 -36.11 11.99
CA GLN A 281 -33.41 -36.23 10.89
C GLN A 281 -33.21 -37.49 10.03
N SER A 282 -32.07 -38.19 10.09
CA SER A 282 -31.89 -39.44 9.34
C SER A 282 -32.41 -40.68 10.08
N PHE A 283 -32.93 -40.53 11.30
CA PHE A 283 -33.46 -41.60 12.14
C PHE A 283 -34.98 -41.50 12.39
N VAL A 284 -35.69 -40.64 11.64
CA VAL A 284 -37.16 -40.53 11.67
C VAL A 284 -37.74 -40.94 10.32
#